data_AF-A0A4Y3R3R9-F1
#
_entry.id   AF-A0A4Y3R3R9-F1
#
_cell.length_a   1.000
_cell.length_b   1.000
_cell.length_c   1.000
_cell.angle_alpha   90.00
_cell.angle_beta   90.00
_cell.angle_gamma   90.00
#
_symmetry.space_group_name_H-M   'P 1'
#
loop_
_entity.id
_entity.type
_entity.pdbx_description
1 polymer ?
#
loop_
_entity_poly.entity_id
_entity_poly.type
_entity_poly.pdbx_seq_one_letter_code
_entity_poly.pdbx_strand_id
1 'polypeptide(L)'
;MSEKAEINKPLPKMSKEEAESRARDVTHSMARSAQVEIDEKTVKPNYTKCVGKNDEVSDDGRFVLQYDARAPLDGAQHERAVRRIRAALERRGYDIGTHQVAKGPDATVTLTAKGPTKRFTVAVDGFRKRDEMVLTVMTPCLLPHGRQQQQH
;
A
#
# COMPACT_ATOMS: atom_id res chain seq x y z
N MET A 1 -30.91 1.81 18.88
CA MET A 1 -29.64 1.08 19.15
C MET A 1 -29.14 0.58 17.79
N SER A 2 -28.11 1.14 17.15
CA SER A 2 -26.71 0.82 17.48
C SER A 2 -25.69 1.64 16.64
N GLU A 3 -25.90 2.94 16.40
CA GLU A 3 -24.90 3.79 15.72
C GLU A 3 -23.57 3.88 16.49
N LYS A 4 -23.58 3.65 17.82
CA LYS A 4 -22.37 3.62 18.65
C LYS A 4 -21.47 2.40 18.39
N ALA A 5 -21.96 1.33 17.76
CA ALA A 5 -21.20 0.10 17.58
C ALA A 5 -20.21 0.16 16.39
N GLU A 6 -20.43 1.05 15.42
CA GLU A 6 -19.52 1.20 14.27
C GLU A 6 -18.36 2.17 14.51
N ILE A 7 -18.50 3.09 15.46
CA ILE A 7 -17.54 4.16 15.73
C ILE A 7 -16.20 3.61 16.26
N ASN A 8 -16.22 2.42 16.90
CA ASN A 8 -15.05 1.86 17.59
C ASN A 8 -14.74 0.40 17.21
N LYS A 9 -14.78 0.04 15.91
CA LYS A 9 -14.23 -1.27 15.49
C LYS A 9 -12.76 -1.35 15.93
N PRO A 10 -12.34 -2.44 16.60
CA PRO A 10 -10.99 -2.56 17.13
C PRO A 10 -9.98 -2.48 15.98
N LEU A 11 -8.99 -1.60 16.14
CA LEU A 11 -7.91 -1.43 15.19
C LEU A 11 -7.05 -2.70 15.13
N PRO A 12 -6.58 -3.10 13.94
CA PRO A 12 -5.62 -4.19 13.81
C PRO A 12 -4.37 -3.90 14.64
N LYS A 13 -3.93 -4.90 15.39
CA LYS A 13 -2.70 -4.85 16.19
C LYS A 13 -1.49 -5.24 15.36
N MET A 14 -0.49 -4.39 15.34
CA MET A 14 0.77 -4.62 14.64
C MET A 14 1.83 -3.64 15.14
N SER A 15 3.07 -4.09 15.34
CA SER A 15 4.20 -3.20 15.58
C SER A 15 4.65 -2.52 14.28
N LYS A 16 5.51 -1.51 14.39
CA LYS A 16 6.09 -0.84 13.21
C LYS A 16 6.95 -1.80 12.39
N GLU A 17 7.76 -2.61 13.08
CA GLU A 17 8.66 -3.59 12.49
C GLU A 17 7.90 -4.70 11.75
N GLU A 18 6.80 -5.19 12.32
CA GLU A 18 5.92 -6.16 11.67
C GLU A 18 5.24 -5.57 10.42
N ALA A 19 4.80 -4.30 10.50
CA ALA A 19 4.18 -3.59 9.39
C ALA A 19 5.17 -3.39 8.24
N GLU A 20 6.40 -2.95 8.53
CA GLU A 20 7.48 -2.80 7.57
C GLU A 20 7.89 -4.14 6.95
N SER A 21 8.12 -5.17 7.76
CA SER A 21 8.51 -6.49 7.24
C SER A 21 7.45 -7.03 6.28
N ARG A 22 6.17 -6.88 6.61
CA ARG A 22 5.08 -7.30 5.73
C ARG A 22 4.96 -6.43 4.49
N ALA A 23 5.16 -5.12 4.60
CA ALA A 23 5.17 -4.22 3.46
C ALA A 23 6.32 -4.53 2.49
N ARG A 24 7.50 -4.86 3.03
CA ARG A 24 8.64 -5.34 2.27
C ARG A 24 8.30 -6.63 1.52
N ASP A 25 7.77 -7.65 2.20
CA ASP A 25 7.40 -8.90 1.54
C ASP A 25 6.42 -8.69 0.38
N VAL A 26 5.43 -7.82 0.56
CA VAL A 26 4.44 -7.50 -0.46
C VAL A 26 5.07 -6.74 -1.64
N THR A 27 5.89 -5.71 -1.40
CA THR A 27 6.56 -4.98 -2.48
C THR A 27 7.50 -5.88 -3.28
N HIS A 28 8.33 -6.69 -2.63
CA HIS A 28 9.18 -7.68 -3.33
C HIS A 28 8.34 -8.69 -4.12
N SER A 29 7.19 -9.10 -3.59
CA SER A 29 6.28 -10.02 -4.28
C SER A 29 5.65 -9.39 -5.54
N MET A 30 5.38 -8.08 -5.53
CA MET A 30 4.97 -7.33 -6.73
C MET A 30 6.12 -7.21 -7.72
N ALA A 31 7.31 -6.82 -7.28
CA ALA A 31 8.52 -6.71 -8.11
C ALA A 31 8.84 -8.03 -8.84
N ARG A 32 8.84 -9.16 -8.11
CA ARG A 32 9.00 -10.51 -8.69
C ARG A 32 7.94 -10.82 -9.75
N SER A 33 6.71 -10.37 -9.55
CA SER A 33 5.62 -10.58 -10.53
C SER A 33 5.81 -9.75 -11.80
N ALA A 34 6.41 -8.56 -11.68
CA ALA A 34 6.81 -7.73 -12.81
C ALA A 34 8.12 -8.19 -13.48
N GLN A 35 8.89 -9.09 -12.85
CA GLN A 35 10.23 -9.52 -13.25
C GLN A 35 11.26 -8.40 -13.16
N VAL A 36 11.18 -7.60 -12.09
CA VAL A 36 12.09 -6.50 -11.78
C VAL A 36 12.62 -6.64 -10.36
N GLU A 37 13.74 -5.99 -10.08
CA GLU A 37 14.30 -5.87 -8.74
C GLU A 37 13.99 -4.49 -8.16
N ILE A 38 13.86 -4.44 -6.84
CA ILE A 38 13.69 -3.18 -6.11
C ILE A 38 15.08 -2.57 -5.92
N ASP A 39 15.21 -1.26 -6.17
CA ASP A 39 16.37 -0.52 -5.67
C ASP A 39 16.18 -0.26 -4.17
N GLU A 40 16.83 -1.08 -3.35
CA GLU A 40 16.73 -1.03 -1.88
C GLU A 40 17.13 0.35 -1.31
N LYS A 41 17.91 1.17 -2.04
CA LYS A 41 18.26 2.54 -1.62
C LYS A 41 17.08 3.51 -1.73
N THR A 42 16.06 3.14 -2.48
CA THR A 42 14.86 3.97 -2.71
C THR A 42 13.73 3.67 -1.74
N VAL A 43 13.88 2.61 -0.93
CA VAL A 43 12.90 2.21 0.07
C VAL A 43 12.72 3.31 1.10
N LYS A 44 11.47 3.75 1.29
CA LYS A 44 11.11 4.80 2.24
C LYS A 44 9.86 4.40 3.02
N PRO A 45 10.01 3.87 4.25
CA PRO A 45 8.90 3.76 5.18
C PRO A 45 8.56 5.16 5.73
N ASN A 46 7.31 5.55 5.60
CA ASN A 46 6.77 6.78 6.15
C ASN A 46 5.64 6.47 7.14
N TYR A 47 5.74 7.03 8.34
CA TYR A 47 4.77 6.85 9.40
C TYR A 47 4.01 8.13 9.64
N THR A 48 2.68 8.06 9.52
CA THR A 48 1.80 9.18 9.83
C THR A 48 0.86 8.81 10.98
N LYS A 49 0.36 9.84 11.67
CA LYS A 49 -0.69 9.64 12.68
C LYS A 49 -1.98 9.23 11.98
N CYS A 50 -2.78 8.40 12.63
CA CYS A 50 -4.15 8.19 12.16
C CYS A 50 -4.99 9.43 12.46
N VAL A 51 -5.67 9.93 11.44
CA VAL A 51 -6.58 11.07 11.55
C VAL A 51 -8.01 10.56 11.34
N GLY A 52 -8.89 10.86 12.31
CA GLY A 52 -10.31 10.55 12.26
C GLY A 52 -11.06 11.43 11.26
N LYS A 53 -12.36 11.17 11.06
CA LYS A 53 -13.19 11.92 10.10
C LYS A 53 -13.33 13.42 10.43
N ASN A 54 -13.19 13.79 11.70
CA ASN A 54 -13.28 15.17 12.18
C ASN A 54 -11.91 15.75 12.57
N ASP A 55 -10.84 15.33 11.88
CA ASP A 55 -9.45 15.71 12.18
C ASP A 55 -8.95 15.30 13.58
N GLU A 56 -9.64 14.34 14.20
CA GLU A 56 -9.29 13.79 15.52
C GLU A 56 -8.00 12.96 15.45
N VAL A 57 -7.10 13.19 16.40
CA VAL A 57 -5.84 12.46 16.52
C VAL A 57 -5.72 11.91 17.93
N SER A 58 -5.54 10.61 18.06
CA SER A 58 -5.37 9.93 19.35
C SER A 58 -3.91 9.81 19.77
N ASP A 59 -3.66 9.80 21.07
CA ASP A 59 -2.33 9.65 21.68
C ASP A 59 -2.00 8.20 22.07
N ASP A 60 -2.83 7.25 21.66
CA ASP A 60 -2.60 5.82 21.89
C ASP A 60 -1.48 5.22 21.02
N GLY A 61 -0.82 6.04 20.21
CA GLY A 61 0.32 5.66 19.39
C GLY A 61 -0.06 4.96 18.08
N ARG A 62 -1.35 5.00 17.71
CA ARG A 62 -1.81 4.48 16.42
C ARG A 62 -1.12 5.18 15.24
N PHE A 63 -0.87 4.43 14.18
CA PHE A 63 -0.12 4.90 13.02
C PHE A 63 -0.65 4.33 11.71
N VAL A 64 -0.34 5.01 10.62
CA VAL A 64 -0.41 4.49 9.25
C VAL A 64 1.01 4.38 8.73
N LEU A 65 1.33 3.27 8.08
CA LEU A 65 2.56 3.09 7.32
C LEU A 65 2.23 3.24 5.84
N GLN A 66 2.96 4.11 5.15
CA GLN A 66 3.15 4.09 3.71
C GLN A 66 4.58 3.64 3.42
N TYR A 67 4.73 2.53 2.73
CA TYR A 67 6.02 1.96 2.35
C TYR A 67 6.16 2.07 0.83
N ASP A 68 7.06 2.94 0.38
CA ASP A 68 7.35 3.14 -1.03
C ASP A 68 8.67 2.49 -1.40
N ALA A 69 8.68 1.74 -2.50
CA ALA A 69 9.88 1.14 -3.08
C ALA A 69 9.88 1.39 -4.58
N ARG A 70 11.05 1.72 -5.16
CA ARG A 70 11.17 1.94 -6.60
C ARG A 70 11.83 0.74 -7.25
N ALA A 71 11.35 0.40 -8.44
CA ALA A 71 11.90 -0.67 -9.25
C ALA A 71 12.31 -0.07 -10.61
N PRO A 72 13.60 -0.07 -10.95
CA PRO A 72 14.07 0.39 -12.26
C PRO A 72 13.42 -0.43 -13.37
N LEU A 73 12.80 0.26 -14.33
CA LEU A 73 12.14 -0.36 -15.47
C LEU A 73 11.92 0.69 -16.55
N ASP A 74 12.23 0.36 -17.80
CA ASP A 74 11.97 1.27 -18.92
C ASP A 74 10.49 1.67 -18.97
N GLY A 75 10.22 2.96 -19.18
CA GLY A 75 8.87 3.51 -19.17
C GLY A 75 7.91 2.88 -20.19
N ALA A 76 8.42 2.31 -21.29
CA ALA A 76 7.62 1.58 -22.28
C ALA A 76 7.18 0.18 -21.79
N GLN A 77 7.82 -0.36 -20.76
CA GLN A 77 7.52 -1.67 -20.19
C GLN A 77 6.53 -1.61 -19.01
N HIS A 78 6.25 -0.41 -18.47
CA HIS A 78 5.40 -0.20 -17.30
C HIS A 78 4.02 -0.85 -17.42
N GLU A 79 3.30 -0.65 -18.53
CA GLU A 79 1.96 -1.23 -18.70
C GLU A 79 1.99 -2.76 -18.65
N ARG A 80 3.00 -3.38 -19.30
CA ARG A 80 3.16 -4.83 -19.29
C ARG A 80 3.47 -5.35 -17.89
N ALA A 81 4.33 -4.66 -17.15
CA ALA A 81 4.66 -5.01 -15.78
C ALA A 81 3.44 -4.90 -14.85
N VAL A 82 2.67 -3.81 -14.94
CA VAL A 82 1.44 -3.64 -14.15
C VAL A 82 0.41 -4.71 -14.46
N ARG A 83 0.21 -5.09 -15.72
CA ARG A 83 -0.69 -6.20 -16.09
C ARG A 83 -0.29 -7.52 -15.43
N ARG A 84 1.03 -7.82 -15.35
CA ARG A 84 1.52 -9.02 -14.67
C ARG A 84 1.30 -8.96 -13.16
N ILE A 85 1.55 -7.80 -12.54
CA ILE A 85 1.29 -7.58 -11.12
C ILE A 85 -0.20 -7.78 -10.84
N ARG A 86 -1.10 -7.16 -11.62
CA ARG A 86 -2.55 -7.32 -11.49
C ARG A 86 -2.97 -8.79 -11.51
N ALA A 87 -2.53 -9.54 -12.52
CA ALA A 87 -2.86 -10.97 -12.62
C ALA A 87 -2.32 -11.78 -11.43
N ALA A 88 -1.14 -11.44 -10.90
CA ALA A 88 -0.59 -12.08 -9.71
C ALA A 88 -1.36 -11.73 -8.44
N LEU A 89 -1.80 -10.48 -8.29
CA LEU A 89 -2.61 -10.01 -7.17
C LEU A 89 -3.99 -10.69 -7.16
N GLU A 90 -4.66 -10.75 -8.32
CA GLU A 90 -5.95 -11.45 -8.48
C GLU A 90 -5.85 -12.93 -8.06
N ARG A 91 -4.82 -13.65 -8.53
CA ARG A 91 -4.57 -15.05 -8.13
C ARG A 91 -4.32 -15.24 -6.63
N ARG A 92 -3.83 -14.19 -5.95
CA ARG A 92 -3.58 -14.20 -4.50
C ARG A 92 -4.79 -13.72 -3.69
N GLY A 93 -5.93 -13.48 -4.35
CA GLY A 93 -7.18 -13.04 -3.70
C GLY A 93 -7.18 -11.57 -3.31
N TYR A 94 -6.37 -10.73 -3.95
CA TYR A 94 -6.48 -9.28 -3.80
C TYR A 94 -7.70 -8.78 -4.57
N ASP A 95 -8.40 -7.83 -3.96
CA ASP A 95 -9.53 -7.12 -4.56
C ASP A 95 -9.00 -5.92 -5.37
N ILE A 96 -9.09 -5.99 -6.69
CA ILE A 96 -8.59 -4.94 -7.58
C ILE A 96 -9.55 -3.74 -7.53
N GLY A 97 -9.03 -2.59 -7.09
CA GLY A 97 -9.80 -1.35 -7.04
C GLY A 97 -9.73 -0.60 -8.36
N THR A 98 -8.58 0.02 -8.63
CA THR A 98 -8.36 0.83 -9.82
C THR A 98 -7.34 0.14 -10.72
N HIS A 99 -7.58 0.12 -12.04
CA HIS A 99 -6.56 -0.12 -13.04
C HIS A 99 -6.80 0.86 -14.19
N GLN A 100 -5.90 1.83 -14.34
CA GLN A 100 -6.03 2.91 -15.31
C GLN A 100 -4.76 3.01 -16.15
N VAL A 101 -4.96 3.18 -17.46
CA VAL A 101 -3.88 3.43 -18.42
C VAL A 101 -4.24 4.72 -19.16
N ALA A 102 -3.54 5.81 -18.83
CA ALA A 102 -3.62 7.05 -19.59
C ALA A 102 -2.68 6.98 -20.79
N LYS A 103 -3.16 7.34 -21.98
CA LYS A 103 -2.36 7.34 -23.22
C LYS A 103 -1.80 8.72 -23.53
N GLY A 104 -0.82 8.77 -24.42
CA GLY A 104 -0.22 10.01 -24.91
C GLY A 104 1.24 10.19 -24.47
N PRO A 105 1.82 11.38 -24.68
CA PRO A 105 3.22 11.65 -24.33
C PRO A 105 3.50 11.51 -22.83
N ASP A 106 2.50 11.76 -21.98
CA ASP A 106 2.55 11.62 -20.51
C ASP A 106 1.83 10.35 -20.04
N ALA A 107 1.90 9.27 -20.83
CA ALA A 107 1.22 8.03 -20.50
C ALA A 107 1.58 7.54 -19.09
N THR A 108 0.55 7.22 -18.32
CA THR A 108 0.68 6.68 -16.97
C THR A 108 -0.08 5.37 -16.86
N VAL A 109 0.38 4.52 -15.95
CA VAL A 109 -0.35 3.34 -15.54
C VAL A 109 -0.42 3.30 -14.04
N THR A 110 -1.64 3.16 -13.51
CA THR A 110 -1.91 3.08 -12.08
C THR A 110 -2.73 1.83 -11.81
N LEU A 111 -2.32 1.08 -10.79
CA LEU A 111 -3.04 -0.07 -10.25
C LEU A 111 -3.19 0.11 -8.74
N THR A 112 -4.38 -0.11 -8.20
CA THR A 112 -4.61 -0.22 -6.76
C THR A 112 -5.36 -1.50 -6.45
N ALA A 113 -5.04 -2.13 -5.32
CA ALA A 113 -5.75 -3.31 -4.85
C ALA A 113 -5.73 -3.41 -3.32
N LYS A 114 -6.73 -4.05 -2.76
CA LYS A 114 -6.81 -4.35 -1.32
C LYS A 114 -6.41 -5.79 -1.08
N GLY A 115 -5.57 -6.02 -0.08
CA GLY A 115 -5.16 -7.37 0.32
C GLY A 115 -6.34 -8.21 0.82
N PRO A 116 -6.26 -9.54 0.77
CA PRO A 116 -7.37 -10.46 1.09
C PRO A 116 -7.92 -10.28 2.51
N THR A 117 -7.06 -9.92 3.48
CA THR A 117 -7.49 -9.64 4.86
C THR A 117 -7.91 -8.19 5.08
N LYS A 118 -7.98 -7.37 4.02
CA LYS A 118 -8.19 -5.90 4.04
C LYS A 118 -7.24 -5.14 4.98
N ARG A 119 -6.09 -5.75 5.31
CA ARG A 119 -5.08 -5.18 6.21
C ARG A 119 -4.06 -4.30 5.51
N PHE A 120 -4.07 -4.25 4.18
CA PHE A 120 -3.16 -3.44 3.40
C PHE A 120 -3.83 -3.07 2.08
N THR A 121 -3.53 -1.88 1.59
CA THR A 121 -3.74 -1.47 0.20
C THR A 121 -2.39 -1.50 -0.50
N VAL A 122 -2.36 -1.92 -1.75
CA VAL A 122 -1.19 -1.82 -2.61
C VAL A 122 -1.49 -0.86 -3.75
N ALA A 123 -0.48 -0.13 -4.18
CA ALA A 123 -0.53 0.70 -5.37
C ALA A 123 0.72 0.47 -6.22
N VAL A 124 0.56 0.58 -7.53
CA VAL A 124 1.66 0.57 -8.49
C VAL A 124 1.44 1.71 -9.46
N ASP A 125 2.42 2.59 -9.55
CA ASP A 125 2.41 3.72 -10.47
C ASP A 125 3.62 3.67 -11.39
N GLY A 126 3.36 3.83 -12.68
CA GLY A 126 4.38 3.92 -13.72
C GLY A 126 4.12 5.11 -14.63
N PHE A 127 5.18 5.85 -14.96
CA PHE A 127 5.13 7.01 -15.86
C PHE A 127 6.02 6.73 -17.07
N ARG A 128 5.51 6.89 -18.29
CA ARG A 128 6.26 6.56 -19.52
C ARG A 128 7.57 7.35 -19.67
N LYS A 129 7.64 8.54 -19.08
CA LYS A 129 8.82 9.43 -19.09
C LYS A 129 9.82 9.14 -17.97
N ARG A 130 9.62 8.10 -17.17
CA ARG A 130 10.52 7.70 -16.07
C ARG A 130 10.92 6.25 -16.24
N ASP A 131 12.17 5.95 -15.97
CA ASP A 131 12.71 4.59 -16.04
C ASP A 131 12.63 3.87 -14.69
N GLU A 132 11.51 4.07 -14.01
CA GLU A 132 11.21 3.46 -12.72
C GLU A 132 9.70 3.41 -12.48
N MET A 133 9.27 2.33 -11.82
CA MET A 133 7.94 2.24 -11.22
C MET A 133 8.02 2.48 -9.72
N VAL A 134 6.92 2.96 -9.15
CA VAL A 134 6.72 3.06 -7.70
C VAL A 134 5.79 1.95 -7.25
N LEU A 135 6.26 1.16 -6.28
CA LEU A 135 5.52 0.11 -5.60
C LEU A 135 5.20 0.59 -4.18
N THR A 136 3.93 0.79 -3.89
CA THR A 136 3.48 1.31 -2.60
C THR A 136 2.67 0.26 -1.86
N VAL A 137 2.93 0.11 -0.57
CA VAL A 137 2.08 -0.62 0.37
C VAL A 137 1.65 0.33 1.46
N MET A 138 0.35 0.43 1.69
CA MET A 138 -0.23 1.28 2.72
C MET A 138 -1.05 0.43 3.70
N THR A 139 -0.85 0.64 4.99
CA THR A 139 -1.64 0.00 6.05
C THR A 139 -2.93 0.77 6.28
N PRO A 140 -3.97 0.16 6.87
CA PRO A 140 -4.98 0.93 7.58
C PRO A 140 -4.33 1.60 8.80
N CYS A 141 -5.13 2.30 9.60
CA CYS A 141 -4.71 2.67 10.93
C CYS A 141 -4.41 1.41 11.76
N LEU A 142 -3.19 1.30 12.27
CA LEU A 142 -2.68 0.21 13.09
C LEU A 142 -2.46 0.73 14.51
N LEU A 143 -2.70 -0.14 15.49
CA LEU A 143 -2.44 0.16 16.89
C LEU A 143 -1.29 -0.73 17.38
N PRO A 144 -0.21 -0.16 17.96
CA PRO A 144 0.89 -0.96 18.48
C PRO A 144 0.44 -1.99 19.53
N HIS A 145 1.21 -3.08 19.64
CA HIS A 145 1.04 -4.06 20.69
C HIS A 145 1.15 -3.41 22.08
N GLY A 146 0.40 -3.93 23.05
CA GLY A 146 0.40 -3.41 24.42
C GLY A 146 -0.31 -2.05 24.62
N ARG A 147 -0.74 -1.36 23.56
CA ARG A 147 -1.54 -0.13 23.66
C ARG A 147 -3.03 -0.43 23.78
N GLN A 148 -3.77 0.34 24.56
CA GLN A 148 -5.23 0.29 24.55
C GLN A 148 -5.76 1.36 23.59
N GLN A 149 -6.78 0.99 22.80
CA GLN A 149 -7.38 1.91 21.85
C GLN A 149 -8.15 3.00 22.60
N GLN A 150 -7.79 4.25 22.38
CA GLN A 150 -8.60 5.38 22.85
C GLN A 150 -9.87 5.50 22.00
N GLN A 151 -11.01 5.68 22.66
CA GLN A 151 -12.28 5.98 22.00
C GLN A 151 -12.41 7.49 21.87
N HIS A 152 -12.75 7.95 20.66
CA HIS A 152 -13.15 9.32 20.39
C HIS A 152 -14.49 9.28 19.66
#